data_AF-A0A8V0XPZ1-F1
#
_entry.id   AF-A0A8V0XPZ1-F1
#
_cell.length_a   1.000
_cell.length_b   1.000
_cell.length_c   1.000
_cell.angle_alpha   90.00
_cell.angle_beta   90.00
_cell.angle_gamma   90.00
#
_symmetry.space_group_name_H-M   'P 1'
#
loop_
_entity.id
_entity.type
_entity.pdbx_description
1 polymer ?
#
loop_
_entity_poly.entity_id
_entity_poly.type
_entity_poly.pdbx_seq_one_letter_code
_entity_poly.pdbx_strand_id
1 'polypeptide(L)'
;MWWGTMSKVLHKSSCLESLISQWNEYLERKSQLEQWLEKLDHKVEQPLEPQIGLKEKFAQLDFFQAIVSEIEDHSGDLQQLVEKTAELYEKTEDDSFGAAAQEELKTQFNDITTVAKEKMKKVEDIVKDHLLYLDAVHEFTDWLHSAKEELHRWSDATGDTSVIQKKL
;
A
#
# COMPACT_ATOMS: atom_id res chain seq x y z
N MET A 1 -20.14 12.99 58.83
CA MET A 1 -19.69 11.65 58.39
C MET A 1 -20.44 11.15 57.13
N TRP A 2 -21.77 11.27 57.05
CA TRP A 2 -22.58 10.83 55.89
C TRP A 2 -22.31 11.54 54.54
N TRP A 3 -22.00 12.84 54.55
CA TRP A 3 -21.69 13.57 53.32
C TRP A 3 -20.40 13.08 52.64
N GLY A 4 -19.39 12.71 53.44
CA GLY A 4 -18.11 12.21 52.94
C GLY A 4 -18.21 10.78 52.38
N THR A 5 -19.07 9.93 52.93
CA THR A 5 -19.34 8.59 52.37
C THR A 5 -20.14 8.70 51.07
N MET A 6 -21.15 9.57 51.03
CA MET A 6 -21.95 9.80 49.82
C MET A 6 -21.09 10.33 48.67
N SER A 7 -20.21 11.31 48.95
CA SER A 7 -19.28 11.86 47.96
C SER A 7 -18.31 10.81 47.41
N LYS A 8 -17.77 9.92 48.26
CA LYS A 8 -16.89 8.81 47.82
C LYS A 8 -17.62 7.80 46.95
N VAL A 9 -18.87 7.46 47.28
CA VAL A 9 -19.70 6.53 46.49
C VAL A 9 -20.05 7.13 45.13
N LEU A 10 -20.45 8.41 45.09
CA LEU A 10 -20.73 9.12 43.84
C LEU A 10 -19.49 9.21 42.95
N HIS A 11 -18.33 9.49 43.53
CA HIS A 11 -17.07 9.55 42.79
C HIS A 11 -16.69 8.19 42.20
N LYS A 12 -16.83 7.10 42.96
CA LYS A 12 -16.60 5.74 42.45
C LYS A 12 -17.59 5.35 41.34
N SER A 13 -18.87 5.69 41.48
CA SER A 13 -19.88 5.43 40.44
C SER A 13 -19.51 6.12 39.14
N SER A 14 -19.16 7.41 39.21
CA SER A 14 -18.76 8.20 38.04
C SER A 14 -17.47 7.65 37.39
N CYS A 15 -16.51 7.20 38.19
CA CYS A 15 -15.29 6.57 37.69
C CYS A 15 -15.59 5.24 36.96
N LEU A 16 -16.46 4.40 37.52
CA LEU A 16 -16.88 3.15 36.89
C LEU A 16 -17.64 3.39 35.58
N GLU A 17 -18.57 4.34 35.56
CA GLU A 17 -19.30 4.72 34.34
C GLU A 17 -18.34 5.22 33.24
N SER A 18 -17.36 6.03 33.61
CA SER A 18 -16.32 6.51 32.69
C SER A 18 -15.44 5.37 32.17
N LEU A 19 -15.07 4.41 33.01
CA LEU A 19 -14.30 3.23 32.60
C LEU A 19 -15.09 2.35 31.62
N ILE A 20 -16.37 2.09 31.91
CA ILE A 20 -17.26 1.32 31.04
C ILE A 20 -17.42 2.02 29.67
N SER A 21 -17.52 3.34 29.66
CA SER A 21 -17.60 4.09 28.39
C SER A 21 -16.32 3.98 27.57
N GLN A 22 -15.14 4.09 28.21
CA GLN A 22 -13.85 3.92 27.54
C GLN A 22 -13.64 2.49 27.02
N TRP A 23 -14.14 1.50 27.77
CA TRP A 23 -14.16 0.09 27.38
C TRP A 23 -14.98 -0.16 26.13
N ASN A 24 -16.21 0.35 26.07
CA ASN A 24 -17.08 0.17 24.90
C ASN A 24 -16.47 0.84 23.66
N GLU A 25 -15.91 2.04 23.82
CA GLU A 25 -15.25 2.73 22.71
C GLU A 25 -14.03 1.95 22.19
N TYR A 26 -13.24 1.36 23.09
CA TYR A 26 -12.11 0.52 22.71
C TYR A 26 -12.55 -0.71 21.91
N LEU A 27 -13.55 -1.45 22.42
CA LEU A 27 -14.04 -2.67 21.76
C LEU A 27 -14.59 -2.37 20.37
N GLU A 28 -15.29 -1.24 20.23
CA GLU A 28 -15.80 -0.78 18.94
C GLU A 28 -14.65 -0.46 17.97
N ARG A 29 -13.64 0.32 18.38
CA ARG A 29 -12.48 0.63 17.53
C ARG A 29 -11.70 -0.63 17.13
N LYS A 30 -11.53 -1.57 18.06
CA LYS A 30 -10.85 -2.86 17.79
C LYS A 30 -11.63 -3.65 16.72
N SER A 31 -12.94 -3.81 16.91
CA SER A 31 -13.81 -4.51 15.97
C SER A 31 -13.81 -3.86 14.58
N GLN A 32 -13.79 -2.53 14.51
CA GLN A 32 -13.69 -1.80 13.24
C GLN A 32 -12.36 -2.08 12.53
N LEU A 33 -11.25 -2.09 13.27
CA LEU A 33 -9.93 -2.40 12.72
C LEU A 33 -9.83 -3.85 12.24
N GLU A 34 -10.37 -4.81 13.00
CA GLU A 34 -10.42 -6.23 12.61
C GLU A 34 -11.24 -6.45 11.34
N GLN A 35 -12.44 -5.85 11.25
CA GLN A 35 -13.27 -5.93 10.05
C GLN A 35 -12.62 -5.25 8.84
N TRP A 36 -11.87 -4.17 9.07
CA TRP A 36 -11.10 -3.51 8.01
C TRP A 36 -9.95 -4.40 7.55
N LEU A 37 -9.19 -5.00 8.46
CA LEU A 37 -8.11 -5.95 8.14
C LEU A 37 -8.63 -7.13 7.34
N GLU A 38 -9.76 -7.73 7.73
CA GLU A 38 -10.38 -8.83 6.99
C GLU A 38 -10.72 -8.41 5.55
N LYS A 39 -11.32 -7.23 5.36
CA LYS A 39 -11.63 -6.71 4.01
C LYS A 39 -10.37 -6.42 3.20
N LEU A 40 -9.33 -5.90 3.86
CA LEU A 40 -8.06 -5.61 3.24
C LEU A 40 -7.37 -6.91 2.81
N ASP A 41 -7.37 -7.93 3.66
CA ASP A 41 -6.83 -9.24 3.39
C ASP A 41 -7.50 -9.86 2.16
N HIS A 42 -8.83 -9.85 2.08
CA HIS A 42 -9.55 -10.33 0.89
C HIS A 42 -9.21 -9.57 -0.40
N LYS A 43 -8.89 -8.26 -0.32
CA LYS A 43 -8.44 -7.48 -1.48
C LYS A 43 -7.00 -7.82 -1.87
N VAL A 44 -6.15 -7.99 -0.86
CA VAL A 44 -4.71 -8.21 -1.01
C VAL A 44 -4.40 -9.67 -1.29
N GLU A 45 -5.26 -10.63 -0.98
CA GLU A 45 -5.07 -12.06 -1.26
C GLU A 45 -5.21 -12.37 -2.75
N GLN A 46 -6.12 -11.68 -3.45
CA GLN A 46 -6.42 -11.91 -4.87
C GLN A 46 -5.15 -11.88 -5.74
N PRO A 47 -4.92 -12.90 -6.58
CA PRO A 47 -3.75 -12.97 -7.44
C PRO A 47 -3.57 -11.69 -8.27
N LEU A 48 -2.33 -11.28 -8.47
CA LEU A 48 -2.03 -10.17 -9.38
C LEU A 48 -2.39 -10.58 -10.81
N GLU A 49 -3.47 -10.04 -11.34
CA GLU A 49 -3.85 -10.28 -12.73
C GLU A 49 -2.88 -9.56 -13.67
N PRO A 50 -2.27 -10.26 -14.65
CA PRO A 50 -1.36 -9.66 -15.60
C PRO A 50 -2.10 -8.70 -16.52
N GLN A 51 -1.68 -7.44 -16.51
CA GLN A 51 -2.23 -6.39 -17.38
C GLN A 51 -1.38 -6.24 -18.65
N ILE A 52 -2.04 -6.16 -19.81
CA ILE A 52 -1.36 -6.03 -21.11
C ILE A 52 -0.93 -4.58 -21.38
N GLY A 53 -1.81 -3.62 -21.10
CA GLY A 53 -1.57 -2.20 -21.38
C GLY A 53 -0.87 -1.46 -20.24
N LEU A 54 -0.09 -0.42 -20.60
CA LEU A 54 0.64 0.40 -19.65
C LEU A 54 -0.30 1.16 -18.71
N LYS A 55 -1.43 1.66 -19.23
CA LYS A 55 -2.43 2.39 -18.46
C LYS A 55 -3.05 1.51 -17.36
N GLU A 56 -3.38 0.27 -17.69
CA GLU A 56 -3.96 -0.70 -16.76
C GLU A 56 -2.94 -1.10 -15.69
N LYS A 57 -1.66 -1.25 -16.05
CA LYS A 57 -0.57 -1.47 -15.07
C LYS A 57 -0.42 -0.29 -14.10
N PHE A 58 -0.50 0.95 -14.59
CA PHE A 58 -0.50 2.14 -13.72
C PHE A 58 -1.72 2.20 -12.81
N ALA A 59 -2.92 1.90 -13.32
CA ALA A 59 -4.13 1.85 -12.49
C ALA A 59 -4.02 0.78 -11.38
N GLN A 60 -3.39 -0.36 -11.68
CA GLN A 60 -3.09 -1.39 -10.69
C GLN A 60 -2.06 -0.89 -9.65
N LEU A 61 -1.04 -0.13 -10.08
CA LEU A 61 -0.07 0.48 -9.17
C LEU A 61 -0.75 1.49 -8.23
N ASP A 62 -1.56 2.39 -8.78
CA ASP A 62 -2.32 3.40 -8.02
C ASP A 62 -3.22 2.73 -6.97
N PHE A 63 -3.86 1.62 -7.32
CA PHE A 63 -4.67 0.84 -6.40
C PHE A 63 -3.87 0.29 -5.22
N PHE A 64 -2.70 -0.31 -5.46
CA PHE A 64 -1.86 -0.83 -4.37
C PHE A 64 -1.21 0.30 -3.55
N GLN A 65 -0.87 1.43 -4.16
CA GLN A 65 -0.40 2.62 -3.44
C GLN A 65 -1.48 3.18 -2.50
N ALA A 66 -2.74 3.24 -2.96
CA ALA A 66 -3.86 3.64 -2.12
C ALA A 66 -4.05 2.69 -0.93
N ILE A 67 -3.94 1.38 -1.15
CA ILE A 67 -3.97 0.37 -0.09
C ILE A 67 -2.85 0.60 0.93
N VAL A 68 -1.61 0.80 0.48
CA VAL A 68 -0.47 1.02 1.38
C VAL A 68 -0.64 2.32 2.18
N SER A 69 -1.16 3.38 1.57
CA SER A 69 -1.50 4.62 2.28
C SER A 69 -2.57 4.39 3.34
N GLU A 70 -3.63 3.64 3.02
CA GLU A 70 -4.70 3.31 3.97
C GLU A 70 -4.16 2.48 5.16
N ILE A 71 -3.22 1.58 4.91
CA ILE A 71 -2.51 0.83 5.96
C ILE A 71 -1.70 1.76 6.85
N GLU A 72 -0.98 2.72 6.29
CA GLU A 72 -0.19 3.67 7.07
C GLU A 72 -1.06 4.53 7.98
N ASP A 73 -2.24 4.95 7.51
CA ASP A 73 -3.23 5.66 8.33
C ASP A 73 -3.72 4.80 9.51
N HIS A 74 -4.12 3.55 9.24
CA HIS A 74 -4.60 2.62 10.29
C HIS A 74 -3.48 2.14 11.23
N SER A 75 -2.21 2.26 10.84
CA SER A 75 -1.08 1.97 11.73
C SER A 75 -1.04 2.93 12.92
N GLY A 76 -1.39 4.20 12.69
CA GLY A 76 -1.54 5.19 13.76
C GLY A 76 -2.68 4.85 14.71
N ASP A 77 -3.80 4.38 14.16
CA ASP A 77 -4.95 3.93 14.96
C ASP A 77 -4.62 2.69 15.79
N LEU A 78 -3.88 1.72 15.23
CA LEU A 78 -3.39 0.56 15.96
C LEU A 78 -2.48 0.98 17.12
N GLN A 79 -1.58 1.95 16.92
CA GLN A 79 -0.72 2.46 17.98
C GLN A 79 -1.53 3.08 19.12
N GLN A 80 -2.50 3.95 18.80
CA GLN A 80 -3.38 4.55 19.82
C GLN A 80 -4.20 3.50 20.56
N LEU A 81 -4.70 2.50 19.82
CA LEU A 81 -5.44 1.39 20.41
C LEU A 81 -4.56 0.62 21.39
N VAL A 82 -3.29 0.40 21.03
CA VAL A 82 -2.31 -0.30 21.86
C VAL A 82 -2.01 0.44 23.16
N GLU A 83 -1.76 1.75 23.06
CA GLU A 83 -1.53 2.63 24.21
C GLU A 83 -2.73 2.64 25.17
N LYS A 84 -3.95 2.82 24.63
CA LYS A 84 -5.19 2.84 25.42
C LYS A 84 -5.47 1.50 26.10
N THR A 85 -5.09 0.38 25.48
CA THR A 85 -5.22 -0.96 26.08
C THR A 85 -4.31 -1.09 27.30
N ALA A 86 -3.08 -0.60 27.24
CA ALA A 86 -2.13 -0.68 28.35
C ALA A 86 -2.66 0.10 29.57
N GLU A 87 -3.23 1.29 29.35
CA GLU A 87 -3.87 2.08 30.40
C GLU A 87 -5.11 1.41 31.01
N LEU A 88 -5.90 0.70 30.19
CA LEU A 88 -7.08 -0.02 30.66
C LEU A 88 -6.68 -1.28 31.43
N TYR A 89 -5.70 -2.05 30.94
CA TYR A 89 -5.18 -3.23 31.61
C TYR A 89 -4.64 -2.91 33.01
N GLU A 90 -3.89 -1.81 33.16
CA GLU A 90 -3.40 -1.35 34.47
C GLU A 90 -4.54 -1.05 35.47
N LYS A 91 -5.70 -0.61 34.96
CA LYS A 91 -6.86 -0.24 35.80
C LYS A 91 -7.78 -1.40 36.11
N THR A 92 -7.80 -2.44 35.27
CA THR A 92 -8.83 -3.49 35.34
C THR A 92 -8.29 -4.91 35.47
N GLU A 93 -7.01 -5.15 35.21
CA GLU A 93 -6.36 -6.47 35.25
C GLU A 93 -7.13 -7.55 34.45
N ASP A 94 -7.81 -7.14 33.37
CA ASP A 94 -8.63 -8.02 32.54
C ASP A 94 -7.81 -8.57 31.38
N ASP A 95 -7.68 -9.90 31.33
CA ASP A 95 -6.90 -10.64 30.33
C ASP A 95 -7.39 -10.43 28.88
N SER A 96 -8.62 -9.92 28.68
CA SER A 96 -9.14 -9.52 27.36
C SER A 96 -8.35 -8.37 26.73
N PHE A 97 -7.66 -7.57 27.56
CA PHE A 97 -6.70 -6.52 27.17
C PHE A 97 -5.25 -6.99 27.32
N GLY A 98 -5.05 -8.27 27.62
CA GLY A 98 -3.74 -8.86 27.82
C GLY A 98 -2.87 -8.80 26.57
N ALA A 99 -1.57 -8.93 26.79
CA ALA A 99 -0.55 -8.84 25.73
C ALA A 99 -0.83 -9.77 24.54
N ALA A 100 -1.40 -10.96 24.78
CA ALA A 100 -1.68 -11.94 23.73
C ALA A 100 -2.68 -11.43 22.67
N ALA A 101 -3.80 -10.83 23.09
CA ALA A 101 -4.82 -10.32 22.16
C ALA A 101 -4.30 -9.13 21.34
N GLN A 102 -3.39 -8.34 21.92
CA GLN A 102 -2.72 -7.27 21.18
C GLN A 102 -1.68 -7.79 20.19
N GLU A 103 -0.94 -8.82 20.59
CA GLU A 103 0.12 -9.41 19.79
C GLU A 103 -0.47 -10.10 18.54
N GLU A 104 -1.61 -10.77 18.69
CA GLU A 104 -2.35 -11.33 17.57
C GLU A 104 -2.75 -10.26 16.55
N LEU A 105 -3.39 -9.17 16.99
CA LEU A 105 -3.82 -8.07 16.13
C LEU A 105 -2.61 -7.39 15.44
N LYS A 106 -1.52 -7.16 16.16
CA LYS A 106 -0.27 -6.62 15.61
C LYS A 106 0.33 -7.55 14.55
N THR A 107 0.30 -8.86 14.80
CA THR A 107 0.83 -9.86 13.87
C THR A 107 0.03 -9.86 12.57
N GLN A 108 -1.30 -9.96 12.66
CA GLN A 108 -2.17 -9.90 11.48
C GLN A 108 -1.97 -8.60 10.67
N PHE A 109 -1.88 -7.46 11.36
CA PHE A 109 -1.63 -6.17 10.73
C PHE A 109 -0.29 -6.16 9.97
N ASN A 110 0.79 -6.65 10.60
CA ASN A 110 2.11 -6.71 10.00
C ASN A 110 2.18 -7.66 8.80
N ASP A 111 1.53 -8.81 8.88
CA ASP A 111 1.48 -9.80 7.81
C ASP A 111 0.79 -9.20 6.57
N ILE A 112 -0.40 -8.63 6.73
CA ILE A 112 -1.15 -8.00 5.64
C ILE A 112 -0.37 -6.80 5.07
N THR A 113 0.25 -5.98 5.94
CA THR A 113 1.12 -4.87 5.51
C THR A 113 2.27 -5.36 4.63
N THR A 114 2.90 -6.47 5.00
CA THR A 114 4.00 -7.06 4.25
C THR A 114 3.52 -7.52 2.88
N VAL A 115 2.42 -8.29 2.82
CA VAL A 115 1.87 -8.78 1.55
C VAL A 115 1.46 -7.62 0.63
N ALA A 116 0.81 -6.59 1.17
CA ALA A 116 0.40 -5.41 0.42
C ALA A 116 1.60 -4.67 -0.19
N LYS A 117 2.65 -4.43 0.60
CA LYS A 117 3.89 -3.77 0.15
C LYS A 117 4.64 -4.61 -0.88
N GLU A 118 4.68 -5.93 -0.72
CA GLU A 118 5.27 -6.83 -1.70
C GLU A 118 4.51 -6.81 -3.04
N LYS A 119 3.18 -6.82 -3.01
CA LYS A 119 2.37 -6.72 -4.24
C LYS A 119 2.55 -5.37 -4.91
N MET A 120 2.54 -4.27 -4.15
CA MET A 120 2.82 -2.94 -4.68
C MET A 120 4.17 -2.89 -5.41
N LYS A 121 5.23 -3.39 -4.76
CA LYS A 121 6.57 -3.44 -5.34
C LYS A 121 6.62 -4.26 -6.62
N LYS A 122 5.96 -5.42 -6.65
CA LYS A 122 5.88 -6.25 -7.87
C LYS A 122 5.22 -5.50 -9.02
N VAL A 123 4.14 -4.77 -8.76
CA VAL A 123 3.45 -3.98 -9.81
C VAL A 123 4.31 -2.80 -10.25
N GLU A 124 5.01 -2.15 -9.32
CA GLU A 124 5.97 -1.07 -9.63
C GLU A 124 7.09 -1.56 -10.56
N ASP A 125 7.69 -2.73 -10.26
CA ASP A 125 8.69 -3.37 -11.11
C ASP A 125 8.12 -3.69 -12.51
N ILE A 126 6.89 -4.22 -12.59
CA ILE A 126 6.21 -4.52 -13.87
C ILE A 126 5.96 -3.25 -14.72
N VAL A 127 5.60 -2.14 -14.09
CA VAL A 127 5.43 -0.84 -14.76
C VAL A 127 6.78 -0.34 -15.28
N LYS A 128 7.80 -0.37 -14.42
CA LYS A 128 9.16 0.06 -14.75
C LYS A 128 9.73 -0.72 -15.93
N ASP A 129 9.61 -2.04 -15.92
CA ASP A 129 10.09 -2.90 -17.01
C ASP A 129 9.37 -2.60 -18.33
N HIS A 130 8.07 -2.30 -18.29
CA HIS A 130 7.32 -1.89 -19.49
C HIS A 130 7.84 -0.55 -20.03
N LEU A 131 8.10 0.43 -19.18
CA LEU A 131 8.65 1.72 -19.59
C LEU A 131 10.02 1.57 -20.24
N LEU A 132 10.91 0.75 -19.65
CA LEU A 132 12.23 0.45 -20.22
C LEU A 132 12.13 -0.25 -21.58
N TYR A 133 11.17 -1.16 -21.74
CA TYR A 133 10.91 -1.81 -23.01
C TYR A 133 10.45 -0.82 -24.10
N LEU A 134 9.54 0.10 -23.76
CA LEU A 134 9.06 1.11 -24.72
C LEU A 134 10.18 2.05 -25.16
N ASP A 135 11.05 2.44 -24.24
CA ASP A 135 12.22 3.26 -24.52
C ASP A 135 13.19 2.56 -25.47
N ALA A 136 13.53 1.29 -25.18
CA ALA A 136 14.39 0.48 -26.06
C ALA A 136 13.78 0.27 -27.47
N VAL A 137 12.46 0.08 -27.57
CA VAL A 137 11.77 -0.02 -28.86
C VAL A 137 11.85 1.30 -29.63
N HIS A 138 11.71 2.43 -28.94
CA HIS A 138 11.84 3.76 -29.55
C HIS A 138 13.26 3.98 -30.09
N GLU A 139 14.29 3.76 -29.25
CA GLU A 139 15.69 3.87 -29.66
C GLU A 139 16.03 2.98 -30.86
N PHE A 140 15.55 1.73 -30.85
CA PHE A 140 15.76 0.81 -31.96
C PHE A 140 15.07 1.27 -33.25
N THR A 141 13.85 1.82 -33.14
CA THR A 141 13.09 2.34 -34.28
C THR A 141 13.79 3.55 -34.89
N ASP A 142 14.29 4.46 -34.06
CA ASP A 142 15.04 5.64 -34.49
C ASP A 142 16.34 5.23 -35.20
N TRP A 143 17.08 4.29 -34.61
CA TRP A 143 18.29 3.75 -35.23
C TRP A 143 18.00 3.12 -36.59
N LEU A 144 16.93 2.32 -36.70
CA LEU A 144 16.52 1.69 -37.96
C LEU A 144 16.17 2.74 -39.01
N HIS A 145 15.49 3.82 -38.62
CA HIS A 145 15.16 4.94 -39.49
C HIS A 145 16.44 5.59 -40.02
N SER A 146 17.36 5.99 -39.15
CA SER A 146 18.62 6.63 -39.53
C SER A 146 19.47 5.72 -40.44
N ALA A 147 19.54 4.42 -40.14
CA ALA A 147 20.25 3.46 -40.98
C ALA A 147 19.65 3.34 -42.38
N LYS A 148 18.31 3.40 -42.49
CA LYS A 148 17.60 3.38 -43.77
C LYS A 148 17.82 4.67 -44.57
N GLU A 149 17.80 5.82 -43.91
CA GLU A 149 18.12 7.11 -44.56
C GLU A 149 19.55 7.13 -45.09
N GLU A 150 20.51 6.63 -44.30
CA GLU A 150 21.90 6.56 -44.73
C GLU A 150 22.06 5.62 -45.94
N LEU A 151 21.42 4.45 -45.92
CA LEU A 151 21.43 3.54 -47.07
C LEU A 151 20.86 4.20 -48.34
N HIS A 152 19.77 4.96 -48.21
CA HIS A 152 19.20 5.72 -49.33
C HIS A 152 20.17 6.78 -49.86
N ARG A 153 20.81 7.56 -48.98
CA ARG A 153 21.82 8.56 -49.37
C ARG A 153 22.97 7.94 -50.17
N TRP A 154 23.44 6.75 -49.75
CA TRP A 154 24.54 6.06 -50.43
C TRP A 154 24.11 5.52 -51.79
N SER A 155 22.88 5.02 -51.90
CA SER A 155 22.30 4.59 -53.18
C SER A 155 22.25 5.73 -54.19
N ASP A 156 21.80 6.92 -53.78
CA ASP A 156 21.69 8.10 -54.65
C ASP A 156 23.07 8.62 -55.08
N ALA A 157 24.05 8.69 -54.17
CA ALA A 157 25.42 9.11 -54.47
C ALA A 157 26.16 8.14 -55.42
N THR A 158 25.86 6.85 -55.34
CA THR A 158 26.41 5.84 -56.26
C THR A 158 25.77 5.96 -57.65
N GLY A 159 24.51 6.39 -57.73
CA GLY A 159 23.83 6.73 -58.98
C GLY A 159 24.52 7.88 -59.71
N ASP A 160 24.85 8.96 -59.02
CA ASP A 160 25.49 10.15 -59.62
C ASP A 160 26.93 9.90 -60.09
N THR A 161 27.71 9.11 -59.34
CA THR A 161 29.08 8.75 -59.75
C THR A 161 29.11 7.88 -61.01
N SER A 162 28.10 7.02 -61.21
CA SER A 162 27.93 6.25 -62.45
C SER A 162 27.63 7.15 -63.67
N VAL A 163 26.91 8.26 -63.46
CA VAL A 163 26.62 9.25 -64.51
C VAL A 163 27.86 10.08 -64.84
N ILE A 164 28.72 10.36 -63.86
CA ILE A 164 29.97 11.10 -64.04
C ILE A 164 31.00 10.23 -64.80
N GLN A 165 31.10 8.93 -64.53
CA GLN A 165 32.00 8.03 -65.28
C GLN A 165 31.60 7.82 -66.74
N LYS A 166 30.34 8.06 -67.12
CA LYS A 166 29.86 7.91 -68.50
C LYS A 166 30.08 9.15 -69.38
N LYS A 167 30.65 10.22 -68.81
CA LYS A 167 30.94 11.50 -69.50
C LYS A 167 32.43 11.82 -69.67
N LEU A 168 33.33 10.90 -69.30
CA LEU A 168 34.75 10.91 -69.67
C LEU A 168 35.00 9.95 -70.83
#